data_AF-A0A1Y0YJK8-F1
#
_entry.id   AF-A0A1Y0YJK8-F1
#
_cell.length_a   1.000
_cell.length_b   1.000
_cell.length_c   1.000
_cell.angle_alpha   90.00
_cell.angle_beta   90.00
_cell.angle_gamma   90.00
#
_symmetry.space_group_name_H-M   'P 1'
#
loop_
_entity.id
_entity.type
_entity.pdbx_description
1 polymer ?
#
loop_
_entity_poly.entity_id
_entity_poly.type
_entity_poly.pdbx_seq_one_letter_code
_entity_poly.pdbx_strand_id
1 'polypeptide(L)' 'MAPQLKKAVEMRKKQLIQRLIQLGIYKKEERHLYELSLSELESEYQSIKKGG' A
#
# COMPACT_ATOMS: atom_id res chain seq x y z
N MET A 1 -20.52 16.36 4.16
CA MET A 1 -19.88 16.08 2.86
C MET A 1 -18.37 15.98 3.05
N ALA A 2 -17.78 14.78 2.94
CA ALA A 2 -16.34 14.63 2.72
C ALA A 2 -15.99 13.41 1.83
N PRO A 3 -16.65 13.22 0.66
CA PRO A 3 -16.35 12.10 -0.24
C PRO A 3 -14.94 12.16 -0.85
N GLN A 4 -14.25 13.29 -0.69
CA GLN A 4 -12.96 13.58 -1.34
C GLN A 4 -11.79 12.89 -0.63
N LEU A 5 -11.83 12.83 0.70
CA LEU A 5 -10.79 12.20 1.53
C LEU A 5 -10.75 10.68 1.33
N LYS A 6 -11.92 10.04 1.25
CA LYS A 6 -12.02 8.60 1.01
C LYS A 6 -11.41 8.21 -0.34
N LYS A 7 -11.72 8.97 -1.40
CA LYS A 7 -11.14 8.75 -2.73
C LYS A 7 -9.63 8.93 -2.75
N ALA A 8 -9.11 9.95 -2.07
CA ALA A 8 -7.66 10.18 -1.98
C ALA A 8 -6.94 9.03 -1.28
N VAL A 9 -7.51 8.53 -0.18
CA VAL A 9 -7.01 7.37 0.58
C VAL A 9 -7.04 6.10 -0.27
N GLU A 10 -8.15 5.82 -0.96
CA GLU A 10 -8.27 4.65 -1.84
C GLU A 10 -7.29 4.71 -3.03
N MET A 11 -7.12 5.89 -3.63
CA MET A 11 -6.18 6.09 -4.73
C MET A 11 -4.74 5.84 -4.26
N ARG A 12 -4.36 6.38 -3.10
CA ARG A 12 -3.04 6.17 -2.50
C ARG A 12 -2.81 4.70 -2.16
N LYS A 13 -3.83 4.02 -1.63
CA LYS A 13 -3.80 2.58 -1.33
C LYS A 13 -3.51 1.77 -2.61
N LYS A 14 -4.27 2.02 -3.69
CA LYS A 14 -4.07 1.35 -4.98
C LYS A 14 -2.68 1.60 -5.57
N GLN A 15 -2.18 2.83 -5.47
CA GLN A 15 -0.83 3.16 -5.94
C GLN A 15 0.25 2.39 -5.19
N LEU A 16 0.17 2.30 -3.86
CA LEU A 16 1.13 1.52 -3.06
C LEU A 16 1.07 0.04 -3.38
N ILE A 17 -0.14 -0.53 -3.51
CA ILE A 17 -0.32 -1.93 -3.89
C ILE A 17 0.34 -2.20 -5.25
N GLN A 18 0.07 -1.38 -6.26
CA GLN A 18 0.70 -1.53 -7.58
C GLN A 18 2.22 -1.44 -7.50
N ARG A 19 2.76 -0.53 -6.69
CA ARG A 19 4.20 -0.35 -6.56
C ARG A 19 4.88 -1.51 -5.85
N LEU A 20 4.25 -2.05 -4.80
CA LEU A 20 4.71 -3.27 -4.12
C LEU A 20 4.67 -4.47 -5.07
N ILE A 21 3.62 -4.61 -5.87
CA ILE A 21 3.53 -5.65 -6.92
C ILE A 21 4.66 -5.50 -7.95
N GLN A 22 4.97 -4.29 -8.39
CA GLN A 22 6.08 -4.03 -9.31
C GLN A 22 7.45 -4.38 -8.71
N LEU A 23 7.59 -4.31 -7.38
CA LEU A 23 8.78 -4.75 -6.64
C LEU A 23 8.82 -6.27 -6.41
N GLY A 24 7.82 -7.01 -6.89
CA GLY A 24 7.71 -8.47 -6.71
C GLY A 24 7.06 -8.88 -5.39
N ILE A 25 6.44 -7.94 -4.66
CA ILE A 25 5.78 -8.20 -3.38
C ILE A 25 4.28 -8.27 -3.63
N TYR A 26 3.70 -9.44 -3.35
CA TYR A 26 2.28 -9.72 -3.61
C TYR A 26 1.46 -9.93 -2.32
N LYS A 27 2.14 -10.25 -1.22
CA LYS A 27 1.56 -10.51 0.10
C LYS A 27 2.57 -10.20 1.20
N LYS A 28 2.07 -9.84 2.38
CA LYS A 28 2.86 -9.61 3.59
C LYS A 28 2.34 -10.54 4.68
N GLU A 29 3.21 -11.33 5.30
CA GLU A 29 2.85 -12.19 6.44
C GLU A 29 1.59 -13.01 6.17
N GLU A 30 1.54 -13.63 4.98
CA GLU A 30 0.42 -14.46 4.49
C GLU A 30 -0.87 -13.70 4.13
N ARG A 31 -0.96 -12.39 4.40
CA ARG A 31 -2.08 -11.52 3.99
C ARG A 31 -1.84 -10.86 2.65
N HIS A 32 -2.87 -10.79 1.82
CA HIS A 32 -2.78 -10.07 0.55
C HIS A 32 -2.62 -8.56 0.79
N LEU A 33 -1.90 -7.88 -0.12
CA LEU A 33 -1.75 -6.42 -0.05
C LEU A 33 -3.09 -5.66 -0.02
N TYR A 34 -4.14 -6.25 -0.58
CA TYR A 34 -5.50 -5.70 -0.55
C TYR A 34 -6.13 -5.71 0.85
N GLU A 35 -5.76 -6.69 1.67
CA GLU A 35 -6.22 -6.85 3.06
C GLU A 35 -5.51 -5.89 4.02
N LEU A 36 -4.32 -5.42 3.63
CA LEU A 36 -3.55 -4.46 4.42
C LEU A 36 -4.21 -3.08 4.45
N SER A 37 -4.02 -2.36 5.55
CA SER A 37 -4.41 -0.95 5.70
C SER A 37 -3.46 -0.03 4.92
N LEU A 38 -3.90 1.21 4.63
CA LEU A 38 -3.05 2.20 3.95
C LEU A 38 -1.70 2.38 4.69
N SER A 39 -1.74 2.56 6.01
CA SER A 39 -0.54 2.74 6.83
C SER A 39 0.39 1.53 6.79
N GLU A 40 -0.14 0.31 6.69
CA GLU A 40 0.67 -0.92 6.58
C GLU A 40 1.39 -1.00 5.24
N LEU A 41 0.70 -0.64 4.15
CA LEU A 41 1.27 -0.54 2.81
C LEU A 41 2.34 0.55 2.74
N GLU A 42 2.11 1.69 3.40
CA GLU A 42 3.09 2.79 3.49
C GLU A 42 4.33 2.36 4.27
N SER A 43 4.16 1.71 5.42
CA SER A 43 5.28 1.18 6.21
C SER A 43 6.09 0.16 5.43
N GLU A 44 5.46 -0.76 4.69
CA GLU A 44 6.19 -1.70 3.84
C GLU A 44 6.97 -0.99 2.76
N TYR A 45 6.28 -0.14 1.99
CA TYR A 45 6.91 0.60 0.92
C TYR A 45 8.09 1.45 1.41
N GLN A 46 7.96 2.05 2.60
CA GLN A 46 9.02 2.83 3.22
C GLN A 46 10.16 1.95 3.74
N SER A 47 9.86 0.78 4.29
CA SER A 47 10.86 -0.21 4.73
C SER A 47 11.73 -0.65 3.55
N ILE A 48 11.10 -1.01 2.42
CA ILE A 48 11.80 -1.41 1.19
C ILE A 48 12.63 -0.25 0.64
N LYS A 49 12.07 0.97 0.62
CA LYS A 49 12.77 2.16 0.12
C LYS A 49 13.96 2.57 1.01
N LYS A 50 13.91 2.30 2.32
CA LYS A 50 15.02 2.61 3.25
C LYS A 50 16.14 1.56 3.23
N GLY A 51 15.89 0.36 2.70
CA GLY A 51 16.85 -0.75 2.68
C GLY A 51 17.58 -0.94 1.35
N GLY A 52 17.52 0.03 0.42
CA GLY A 52 18.23 0.02 -0.86
C GLY A 52 19.43 0.96 -0.88
#